data_AF-A0A562HMT7-F1
#
_entry.id   AF-A0A562HMT7-F1
#
_cell.length_a   1.000
_cell.length_b   1.000
_cell.length_c   1.000
_cell.angle_alpha   90.00
_cell.angle_beta   90.00
_cell.angle_gamma   90.00
#
_symmetry.space_group_name_H-M   'P 1'
#
loop_
_entity.id
_entity.type
_entity.pdbx_description
1 polymer ?
#
loop_
_entity_poly.entity_id
_entity_poly.type
_entity_poly.pdbx_seq_one_letter_code
_entity_poly.pdbx_strand_id
1 'polypeptide(L)'
;MSKGLGVVHFYIIIYIYFGRMEEIEFIKRLYDLKSMQSFDSRFPDAEGDIWQHTVNNDDYPLCWVFEDERFQLQNGSDELYLKFLCEIFHPTVRVEKGYWKEFLAEVNRLLKNDGYEFYPAEKISNRDVYGWRIFQPEENKMFIPYSQRNEKAIKEKKIKFTIKRSARHQIYQLLERYNDIYQETSETGWCYNISTSDEVFKDMRQFYTPKYFNKQKQYVKTNSLQDFIYSSSPYCVIDAIEFFEKYNRSNDFETQINEILKLNEFALKLDNGKILNTLDSPIKNTMLASIQEAGLKELFQEANTYYEDGNLKIAVEKLWDAFERLKSYYSPTLDKKKSIDRIICDMSGNKAPYKELFEEEFRELTTIGNNFRIRHHEMTKTDIEDNRHYDYFYKRCLSLISVAIQYLDNGKGPMKSSIKSLEKNE
;
A
#
# COMPACT_ATOMS: atom_id res chain seq x y z
N MET A 1 -24.38 -27.12 45.17
CA MET A 1 -24.47 -26.64 43.78
C MET A 1 -23.06 -26.57 43.21
N SER A 2 -22.68 -27.55 42.39
CA SER A 2 -21.38 -27.61 41.71
C SER A 2 -21.34 -26.55 40.61
N LYS A 3 -20.34 -25.66 40.64
CA LYS A 3 -20.04 -24.74 39.54
C LYS A 3 -19.36 -25.55 38.44
N GLY A 4 -20.05 -25.75 37.32
CA GLY A 4 -19.45 -26.33 36.12
C GLY A 4 -18.33 -25.43 35.60
N LEU A 5 -17.10 -25.94 35.61
CA LEU A 5 -16.02 -25.37 34.81
C LEU A 5 -16.43 -25.50 33.34
N GLY A 6 -16.60 -24.37 32.66
CA GLY A 6 -16.78 -24.34 31.21
C GLY A 6 -15.51 -24.85 30.54
N VAL A 7 -15.61 -25.98 29.84
CA VAL A 7 -14.54 -26.50 29.00
C VAL A 7 -14.48 -25.65 27.74
N VAL A 8 -13.51 -24.72 27.68
CA VAL A 8 -13.19 -23.99 26.45
C VAL A 8 -12.55 -24.99 25.49
N HIS A 9 -13.27 -25.34 24.42
CA HIS A 9 -12.72 -26.18 23.35
C HIS A 9 -11.85 -25.30 22.46
N PHE A 10 -10.53 -25.52 22.48
CA PHE A 10 -9.62 -24.96 21.50
C PHE A 10 -9.66 -25.83 20.24
N TYR A 11 -10.23 -25.31 19.16
CA TYR A 11 -10.12 -25.93 17.84
C TYR A 11 -8.83 -25.43 17.19
N ILE A 12 -7.95 -26.35 16.79
CA ILE A 12 -6.81 -26.02 15.93
C ILE A 12 -7.36 -25.80 14.52
N ILE A 13 -7.22 -24.58 14.01
CA ILE A 13 -7.54 -24.25 12.62
C ILE A 13 -6.23 -24.34 11.84
N ILE A 14 -6.21 -25.17 10.79
CA ILE A 14 -5.07 -25.29 9.87
C ILE A 14 -5.42 -24.51 8.61
N TYR A 15 -4.53 -23.62 8.17
CA TYR A 15 -4.65 -22.92 6.91
C TYR A 15 -3.61 -23.42 5.92
N ILE A 16 -4.09 -24.03 4.84
CA ILE A 16 -3.25 -24.63 3.82
C ILE A 16 -2.82 -23.53 2.84
N TYR A 17 -1.52 -23.39 2.60
CA TYR A 17 -0.96 -22.26 1.83
C TYR A 17 -1.41 -22.23 0.37
N PHE A 18 -1.71 -23.38 -0.22
CA PHE A 18 -2.26 -23.50 -1.58
C PHE A 18 -3.80 -23.41 -1.63
N GLY A 19 -4.45 -23.21 -0.47
CA GLY A 19 -5.88 -22.94 -0.35
C GLY A 19 -6.76 -23.98 -1.06
N ARG A 20 -7.49 -23.57 -2.10
CA ARG A 20 -8.40 -24.42 -2.88
C ARG A 20 -7.77 -25.02 -4.15
N MET A 21 -6.51 -24.72 -4.41
CA MET A 21 -5.78 -25.25 -5.56
C MET A 21 -5.10 -26.57 -5.21
N GLU A 22 -4.59 -27.27 -6.22
CA GLU A 22 -3.60 -28.32 -5.98
C GLU A 22 -2.23 -27.67 -5.69
N GLU A 23 -1.44 -28.27 -4.80
CA GLU A 23 -0.17 -27.70 -4.30
C GLU A 23 0.79 -27.34 -5.45
N ILE A 24 0.98 -28.25 -6.41
CA ILE A 24 1.84 -28.02 -7.58
C ILE A 24 1.32 -26.89 -8.47
N GLU A 25 0.01 -26.82 -8.66
CA GLU A 25 -0.60 -25.76 -9.47
C GLU A 25 -0.50 -24.40 -8.79
N PHE A 26 -0.49 -24.34 -7.46
CA PHE A 26 -0.16 -23.12 -6.71
C PHE A 26 1.29 -22.71 -6.93
N ILE A 27 2.25 -23.64 -6.76
CA ILE A 27 3.68 -23.35 -6.89
C ILE A 27 4.02 -22.85 -8.31
N LYS A 28 3.39 -23.44 -9.35
CA LYS A 28 3.56 -23.02 -10.75
C LYS A 28 3.11 -21.59 -11.06
N ARG A 29 2.36 -20.95 -10.15
CA ARG A 29 2.01 -19.52 -10.28
C ARG A 29 3.19 -18.61 -9.98
N LEU A 30 4.17 -19.11 -9.22
CA LEU A 30 5.32 -18.34 -8.74
C LEU A 30 6.63 -18.79 -9.40
N TYR A 31 6.75 -20.07 -9.76
CA TYR A 31 8.00 -20.67 -10.25
C TYR A 31 7.79 -21.47 -11.54
N ASP A 32 8.75 -21.39 -12.45
CA ASP A 32 8.81 -22.25 -13.64
C ASP A 32 9.50 -23.58 -13.27
N LEU A 33 8.73 -24.49 -12.69
CA LEU A 33 9.23 -25.78 -12.19
C LEU A 33 9.92 -26.65 -13.24
N LYS A 34 9.62 -26.48 -14.54
CA LYS A 34 10.27 -27.23 -15.62
C LYS A 34 11.68 -26.74 -15.91
N SER A 35 11.94 -25.48 -15.60
CA SER A 35 13.27 -24.87 -15.75
C SER A 35 14.18 -25.14 -14.54
N MET A 36 13.60 -25.56 -13.41
CA MET A 36 14.29 -25.78 -12.15
C MET A 36 14.88 -27.18 -12.05
N GLN A 37 16.05 -27.27 -11.40
CA GLN A 37 16.74 -28.53 -11.18
C GLN A 37 15.96 -29.46 -10.24
N SER A 38 15.90 -30.73 -10.60
CA SER A 38 15.42 -31.80 -9.72
C SER A 38 16.41 -32.11 -8.60
N PHE A 39 15.93 -32.35 -7.38
CA PHE A 39 16.73 -32.88 -6.27
C PHE A 39 16.78 -34.41 -6.30
N ASP A 40 15.87 -35.04 -7.04
CA ASP A 40 15.91 -36.46 -7.36
C ASP A 40 16.42 -36.67 -8.81
N SER A 41 17.62 -37.22 -8.94
CA SER A 41 18.26 -37.45 -10.24
C SER A 41 17.48 -38.38 -11.19
N ARG A 42 16.45 -39.08 -10.71
CA ARG A 42 15.53 -39.89 -11.53
C ARG A 42 14.59 -39.04 -12.38
N PHE A 43 14.39 -37.77 -12.01
CA PHE A 43 13.49 -36.86 -12.70
C PHE A 43 14.26 -35.74 -13.41
N PRO A 44 13.80 -35.32 -14.60
CA PRO A 44 14.51 -34.33 -15.41
C PRO A 44 14.39 -32.90 -14.87
N ASP A 45 13.34 -32.60 -14.10
CA ASP A 45 13.00 -31.26 -13.61
C ASP A 45 12.33 -31.33 -12.23
N ALA A 46 12.21 -30.17 -11.58
CA ALA A 46 11.59 -30.07 -10.27
C ALA A 46 10.09 -30.44 -10.30
N GLU A 47 9.37 -30.23 -11.42
CA GLU A 47 7.94 -30.56 -11.51
C GLU A 47 7.72 -32.07 -11.36
N GLY A 48 8.49 -32.90 -12.06
CA GLY A 48 8.39 -34.35 -11.99
C GLY A 48 8.79 -34.92 -10.62
N ASP A 49 9.88 -34.39 -10.05
CA ASP A 49 10.36 -34.71 -8.70
C ASP A 49 9.29 -34.40 -7.64
N ILE A 50 8.84 -33.16 -7.59
CA ILE A 50 7.84 -32.71 -6.62
C ILE A 50 6.55 -33.52 -6.78
N TRP A 51 6.09 -33.76 -8.01
CA TRP A 51 4.89 -34.58 -8.25
C TRP A 51 5.06 -36.01 -7.73
N GLN A 52 6.21 -36.63 -7.96
CA GLN A 52 6.47 -37.97 -7.47
C GLN A 52 6.36 -38.03 -5.94
N HIS A 53 6.92 -37.05 -5.24
CA HIS A 53 7.00 -37.06 -3.79
C HIS A 53 5.72 -36.57 -3.10
N THR A 54 5.08 -35.53 -3.63
CA THR A 54 3.87 -34.92 -3.02
C THR A 54 2.56 -35.59 -3.44
N VAL A 55 2.50 -36.25 -4.60
CA VAL A 55 1.25 -36.84 -5.14
C VAL A 55 1.32 -38.36 -5.23
N ASN A 56 2.40 -38.91 -5.79
CA ASN A 56 2.50 -40.37 -6.02
C ASN A 56 2.91 -41.13 -4.75
N ASN A 57 3.86 -40.59 -3.98
CA ASN A 57 4.37 -41.22 -2.76
C ASN A 57 3.74 -40.68 -1.47
N ASP A 58 3.37 -39.39 -1.44
CA ASP A 58 2.94 -38.67 -0.23
C ASP A 58 3.98 -38.77 0.91
N ASP A 59 5.25 -38.54 0.58
CA ASP A 59 6.40 -38.70 1.49
C ASP A 59 7.10 -37.39 1.87
N TYR A 60 6.56 -36.23 1.43
CA TYR A 60 7.01 -34.91 1.87
C TYR A 60 6.23 -34.42 3.10
N PRO A 61 6.89 -33.74 4.06
CA PRO A 61 6.21 -33.19 5.22
C PRO A 61 5.28 -32.04 4.84
N LEU A 62 4.29 -31.75 5.69
CA LEU A 62 3.47 -30.55 5.53
C LEU A 62 4.36 -29.29 5.53
N CYS A 63 4.10 -28.36 4.62
CA CYS A 63 4.87 -27.12 4.46
C CYS A 63 6.34 -27.33 4.02
N TRP A 64 6.69 -28.48 3.43
CA TRP A 64 8.02 -28.77 2.88
C TRP A 64 8.58 -27.64 1.99
N VAL A 65 7.71 -26.95 1.25
CA VAL A 65 8.07 -25.85 0.34
C VAL A 65 8.87 -24.73 1.02
N PHE A 66 8.63 -24.48 2.32
CA PHE A 66 9.31 -23.42 3.07
C PHE A 66 10.77 -23.78 3.39
N GLU A 67 11.10 -25.07 3.44
CA GLU A 67 12.44 -25.58 3.76
C GLU A 67 13.20 -26.01 2.49
N ASP A 68 12.51 -26.16 1.36
CA ASP A 68 13.13 -26.56 0.11
C ASP A 68 13.93 -25.41 -0.52
N GLU A 69 15.25 -25.63 -0.63
CA GLU A 69 16.21 -24.62 -1.10
C GLU A 69 15.94 -24.13 -2.53
N ARG A 70 15.21 -24.89 -3.36
CA ARG A 70 14.88 -24.49 -4.74
C ARG A 70 14.00 -23.25 -4.76
N PHE A 71 13.17 -23.05 -3.73
CA PHE A 71 12.26 -21.90 -3.65
C PHE A 71 12.85 -20.72 -2.91
N GLN A 72 13.97 -20.91 -2.19
CA GLN A 72 14.65 -19.83 -1.45
C GLN A 72 13.74 -19.06 -0.49
N LEU A 73 12.73 -19.73 0.10
CA LEU A 73 11.82 -19.09 1.06
C LEU A 73 12.47 -18.88 2.44
N GLN A 74 13.42 -19.76 2.81
CA GLN A 74 14.13 -19.65 4.09
C GLN A 74 15.39 -18.78 4.01
N ASN A 75 16.12 -18.85 2.89
CA ASN A 75 17.46 -18.25 2.76
C ASN A 75 17.56 -17.24 1.59
N GLY A 76 16.44 -16.89 0.97
CA GLY A 76 16.37 -15.94 -0.15
C GLY A 76 16.11 -14.50 0.30
N SER A 77 15.61 -13.68 -0.62
CA SER A 77 15.25 -12.30 -0.33
C SER A 77 13.87 -12.17 0.30
N ASP A 78 13.68 -11.13 1.11
CA ASP A 78 12.37 -10.77 1.68
C ASP A 78 11.31 -10.59 0.58
N GLU A 79 11.69 -10.04 -0.57
CA GLU A 79 10.83 -9.90 -1.75
C GLU A 79 10.22 -11.24 -2.17
N LEU A 80 11.05 -12.28 -2.26
CA LEU A 80 10.64 -13.60 -2.71
C LEU A 80 9.66 -14.22 -1.70
N TYR A 81 9.99 -14.11 -0.42
CA TYR A 81 9.15 -14.57 0.68
C TYR A 81 7.79 -13.83 0.74
N LEU A 82 7.81 -12.50 0.69
CA LEU A 82 6.60 -11.67 0.73
C LEU A 82 5.71 -11.90 -0.50
N LYS A 83 6.30 -12.12 -1.68
CA LYS A 83 5.57 -12.48 -2.91
C LYS A 83 4.87 -13.82 -2.76
N PHE A 84 5.54 -14.82 -2.20
CA PHE A 84 4.95 -16.12 -1.90
C PHE A 84 3.76 -15.97 -0.95
N LEU A 85 3.93 -15.24 0.15
CA LEU A 85 2.86 -15.01 1.12
C LEU A 85 1.68 -14.23 0.53
N CYS A 86 1.91 -13.23 -0.35
CA CYS A 86 0.81 -12.53 -1.03
C CYS A 86 -0.02 -13.49 -1.89
N GLU A 87 0.62 -14.44 -2.57
CA GLU A 87 -0.06 -15.42 -3.43
C GLU A 87 -0.96 -16.37 -2.65
N ILE A 88 -0.60 -16.73 -1.41
CA ILE A 88 -1.45 -17.52 -0.49
C ILE A 88 -2.83 -16.88 -0.31
N PHE A 89 -2.90 -15.55 -0.27
CA PHE A 89 -4.13 -14.78 -0.09
C PHE A 89 -4.74 -14.29 -1.42
N HIS A 90 -4.19 -14.70 -2.56
CA HIS A 90 -4.73 -14.32 -3.86
C HIS A 90 -6.16 -14.88 -4.04
N PRO A 91 -7.13 -14.13 -4.62
CA PRO A 91 -8.53 -14.58 -4.78
C PRO A 91 -8.73 -15.89 -5.57
N THR A 92 -7.72 -16.33 -6.31
CA THR A 92 -7.72 -17.63 -7.01
C THR A 92 -7.35 -18.78 -6.07
N VAL A 93 -6.53 -18.53 -5.05
CA VAL A 93 -5.95 -19.50 -4.12
C VAL A 93 -6.82 -19.63 -2.86
N ARG A 94 -7.14 -18.51 -2.19
CA ARG A 94 -7.85 -18.53 -0.91
C ARG A 94 -9.28 -19.08 -1.00
N VAL A 95 -9.76 -19.65 0.12
CA VAL A 95 -11.14 -20.08 0.28
C VAL A 95 -11.96 -18.93 0.86
N GLU A 96 -12.78 -18.27 0.03
CA GLU A 96 -13.46 -17.02 0.40
C GLU A 96 -14.37 -17.13 1.65
N LYS A 97 -14.99 -18.29 1.85
CA LYS A 97 -15.85 -18.59 3.02
C LYS A 97 -15.09 -19.21 4.20
N GLY A 98 -13.77 -19.32 4.12
CA GLY A 98 -12.92 -19.85 5.19
C GLY A 98 -12.30 -18.75 6.05
N TYR A 99 -11.35 -19.14 6.91
CA TYR A 99 -10.68 -18.27 7.89
C TYR A 99 -9.55 -17.40 7.31
N TRP A 100 -9.57 -17.11 6.00
CA TRP A 100 -8.44 -16.46 5.34
C TRP A 100 -8.19 -15.04 5.86
N LYS A 101 -9.21 -14.35 6.37
CA LYS A 101 -9.07 -12.99 6.92
C LYS A 101 -8.36 -13.00 8.26
N GLU A 102 -8.65 -13.98 9.10
CA GLU A 102 -8.03 -14.18 10.39
C GLU A 102 -6.55 -14.54 10.22
N PHE A 103 -6.24 -15.45 9.28
CA PHE A 103 -4.85 -15.78 8.94
C PHE A 103 -4.12 -14.61 8.29
N LEU A 104 -4.76 -13.87 7.39
CA LEU A 104 -4.18 -12.65 6.82
C LEU A 104 -3.86 -11.64 7.92
N ALA A 105 -4.78 -11.40 8.86
CA ALA A 105 -4.58 -10.47 9.96
C ALA A 105 -3.41 -10.89 10.85
N GLU A 106 -3.30 -12.18 11.18
CA GLU A 106 -2.22 -12.70 12.02
C GLU A 106 -0.85 -12.69 11.31
N VAL A 107 -0.80 -13.11 10.04
CA VAL A 107 0.43 -13.00 9.23
C VAL A 107 0.85 -11.53 9.11
N ASN A 108 -0.10 -10.65 8.84
CA ASN A 108 0.19 -9.22 8.75
C ASN A 108 0.66 -8.64 10.10
N ARG A 109 0.14 -9.12 11.24
CA ARG A 109 0.63 -8.75 12.57
C ARG A 109 2.08 -9.16 12.78
N LEU A 110 2.47 -10.34 12.30
CA LEU A 110 3.85 -10.83 12.38
C LEU A 110 4.79 -10.01 11.50
N LEU A 111 4.42 -9.78 10.23
CA LEU A 111 5.22 -9.01 9.26
C LEU A 111 5.51 -7.59 9.74
N LYS A 112 4.61 -6.98 10.51
CA LYS A 112 4.81 -5.64 11.07
C LYS A 112 6.02 -5.55 12.00
N ASN A 113 6.38 -6.64 12.67
CA ASN A 113 7.59 -6.69 13.50
C ASN A 113 8.87 -6.58 12.64
N ASP A 114 8.78 -7.05 11.40
CA ASP A 114 9.85 -7.01 10.41
C ASP A 114 9.76 -5.78 9.50
N GLY A 115 8.85 -4.84 9.79
CA GLY A 115 8.71 -3.59 9.05
C GLY A 115 7.94 -3.72 7.73
N TYR A 116 7.16 -4.79 7.53
CA TYR A 116 6.33 -4.98 6.34
C TYR A 116 4.83 -5.12 6.69
N GLU A 117 3.96 -4.79 5.74
CA GLU A 117 2.54 -5.11 5.83
C GLU A 117 1.93 -5.48 4.49
N PHE A 118 0.88 -6.30 4.53
CA PHE A 118 -0.03 -6.49 3.41
C PHE A 118 -1.05 -5.37 3.32
N TYR A 119 -1.34 -4.97 2.09
CA TYR A 119 -2.36 -3.99 1.77
C TYR A 119 -3.14 -4.40 0.51
N PRO A 120 -4.43 -4.01 0.38
CA PRO A 120 -5.19 -4.20 -0.85
C PRO A 120 -4.57 -3.39 -2.00
N ALA A 121 -3.86 -4.07 -2.88
CA ALA A 121 -3.13 -3.48 -3.99
C ALA A 121 -4.01 -3.32 -5.23
N GLU A 122 -4.80 -4.36 -5.52
CA GLU A 122 -5.69 -4.42 -6.69
C GLU A 122 -7.01 -5.11 -6.37
N LYS A 123 -7.94 -5.14 -7.34
CA LYS A 123 -9.19 -5.88 -7.25
C LYS A 123 -9.43 -6.74 -8.49
N ILE A 124 -9.79 -8.01 -8.27
CA ILE A 124 -10.25 -8.92 -9.33
C ILE A 124 -11.66 -9.41 -8.97
N SER A 125 -12.64 -9.10 -9.82
CA SER A 125 -14.05 -9.44 -9.56
C SER A 125 -14.52 -8.97 -8.17
N ASN A 126 -14.23 -7.71 -7.83
CA ASN A 126 -14.48 -7.09 -6.51
C ASN A 126 -13.80 -7.73 -5.30
N ARG A 127 -12.87 -8.66 -5.49
CA ARG A 127 -12.08 -9.24 -4.40
C ARG A 127 -10.68 -8.64 -4.36
N ASP A 128 -10.21 -8.32 -3.17
CA ASP A 128 -8.89 -7.72 -2.97
C ASP A 128 -7.78 -8.70 -3.31
N VAL A 129 -6.83 -8.22 -4.12
CA VAL A 129 -5.52 -8.82 -4.35
C VAL A 129 -4.54 -8.05 -3.47
N TYR A 130 -3.90 -8.76 -2.56
CA TYR A 130 -2.95 -8.16 -1.62
C TYR A 130 -1.57 -8.08 -2.24
N GLY A 131 -0.93 -6.93 -2.04
CA GLY A 131 0.51 -6.77 -2.19
C GLY A 131 1.12 -6.48 -0.83
N TRP A 132 2.44 -6.38 -0.78
CA TRP A 132 3.18 -6.00 0.43
C TRP A 132 3.76 -4.59 0.30
N ARG A 133 3.96 -3.89 1.40
CA ARG A 133 4.66 -2.59 1.48
C ARG A 133 5.46 -2.49 2.78
N ILE A 134 6.34 -1.49 2.90
CA ILE A 134 6.91 -1.15 4.21
C ILE A 134 5.75 -0.78 5.13
N PHE A 135 5.70 -1.41 6.30
CA PHE A 135 4.91 -0.94 7.41
C PHE A 135 5.59 0.29 8.02
N GLN A 136 4.95 1.43 7.86
CA GLN A 136 5.31 2.62 8.63
C GLN A 136 4.49 2.59 9.92
N PRO A 137 5.10 2.26 11.08
CA PRO A 137 4.42 2.40 12.35
C PRO A 137 4.12 3.88 12.56
N GLU A 138 2.88 4.28 12.29
CA GLU A 138 2.34 5.57 12.74
C GLU A 138 2.40 5.70 14.28
N GLU A 139 2.73 4.61 15.00
CA GLU A 139 2.79 4.56 16.46
C GLU A 139 3.87 5.45 17.12
N ASN A 140 4.74 6.13 16.36
CA ASN A 140 5.63 7.16 16.91
C ASN A 140 5.70 8.47 16.12
N LYS A 141 4.86 8.68 15.10
CA LYS A 141 4.60 10.04 14.60
C LYS A 141 3.37 10.55 15.35
N MET A 142 3.50 11.69 16.04
CA MET A 142 2.36 12.40 16.61
C MET A 142 1.28 12.50 15.53
N PHE A 143 0.13 11.84 15.71
CA PHE A 143 -0.97 11.90 14.76
C PHE A 143 -1.38 13.38 14.61
N ILE A 144 -1.36 13.92 13.40
CA ILE A 144 -1.79 15.30 13.12
C ILE A 144 -2.96 15.21 12.13
N PRO A 145 -4.18 15.62 12.51
CA PRO A 145 -5.36 15.46 11.65
C PRO A 145 -5.31 16.36 10.42
N TYR A 146 -6.03 15.98 9.35
CA TYR A 146 -6.04 16.61 8.02
C TYR A 146 -6.02 18.13 8.04
N SER A 147 -6.89 18.76 8.84
CA SER A 147 -7.02 20.22 8.91
C SER A 147 -5.77 20.90 9.46
N GLN A 148 -5.03 20.22 10.33
CA GLN A 148 -3.82 20.72 10.98
C GLN A 148 -2.59 20.49 10.09
N ARG A 149 -2.44 19.30 9.49
CA ARG A 149 -1.34 19.02 8.54
C ARG A 149 -1.39 19.93 7.31
N ASN A 150 -2.60 20.31 6.87
CA ASN A 150 -2.81 21.17 5.70
C ASN A 150 -3.08 22.64 6.07
N GLU A 151 -2.87 23.07 7.32
CA GLU A 151 -3.36 24.36 7.83
C GLU A 151 -2.90 25.54 6.96
N LYS A 152 -1.61 25.56 6.59
CA LYS A 152 -1.02 26.61 5.75
C LYS A 152 -1.67 26.66 4.36
N ALA A 153 -1.79 25.50 3.69
CA ALA A 153 -2.36 25.42 2.35
C ALA A 153 -3.86 25.76 2.33
N ILE A 154 -4.59 25.44 3.40
CA ILE A 154 -5.99 25.82 3.59
C ILE A 154 -6.13 27.34 3.79
N LYS A 155 -5.31 27.94 4.66
CA LYS A 155 -5.29 29.39 4.89
C LYS A 155 -4.94 30.18 3.63
N GLU A 156 -3.97 29.69 2.86
CA GLU A 156 -3.54 30.26 1.57
C GLU A 156 -4.51 29.96 0.41
N LYS A 157 -5.62 29.23 0.66
CA LYS A 157 -6.62 28.82 -0.34
C LYS A 157 -6.06 27.98 -1.50
N LYS A 158 -4.90 27.34 -1.31
CA LYS A 158 -4.34 26.36 -2.26
C LYS A 158 -5.15 25.07 -2.26
N ILE A 159 -5.64 24.68 -1.09
CA ILE A 159 -6.61 23.59 -0.94
C ILE A 159 -7.98 24.23 -0.74
N LYS A 160 -8.91 23.94 -1.65
CA LYS A 160 -10.31 24.36 -1.56
C LYS A 160 -11.20 23.15 -1.70
N PHE A 161 -11.93 22.85 -0.63
CA PHE A 161 -12.75 21.65 -0.54
C PHE A 161 -14.12 21.98 0.03
N THR A 162 -15.16 21.33 -0.49
CA THR A 162 -16.53 21.44 0.01
C THR A 162 -17.18 20.06 0.03
N ILE A 163 -17.99 19.79 1.07
CA ILE A 163 -18.75 18.54 1.20
C ILE A 163 -20.23 18.87 1.06
N LYS A 164 -20.90 18.28 0.06
CA LYS A 164 -22.35 18.41 -0.17
C LYS A 164 -23.13 17.90 1.05
N ARG A 165 -24.32 18.45 1.29
CA ARG A 165 -25.17 18.07 2.43
C ARG A 165 -25.56 16.59 2.41
N SER A 166 -25.81 16.02 1.22
CA SER A 166 -26.08 14.59 1.03
C SER A 166 -24.88 13.73 1.44
N ALA A 167 -23.67 14.12 1.05
CA ALA A 167 -22.44 13.43 1.42
C ALA A 167 -22.21 13.48 2.94
N ARG A 168 -22.43 14.65 3.57
CA ARG A 168 -22.36 14.79 5.05
C ARG A 168 -23.35 13.86 5.75
N HIS A 169 -24.56 13.70 5.21
CA HIS A 169 -25.56 12.76 5.74
C HIS A 169 -25.06 11.31 5.68
N GLN A 170 -24.51 10.88 4.55
CA GLN A 170 -23.96 9.53 4.39
C GLN A 170 -22.78 9.28 5.34
N ILE A 171 -21.85 10.25 5.44
CA ILE A 171 -20.73 10.19 6.39
C ILE A 171 -21.26 10.07 7.81
N TYR A 172 -22.19 10.93 8.23
CA TYR A 172 -22.79 10.88 9.56
C TYR A 172 -23.43 9.53 9.86
N GLN A 173 -24.25 8.99 8.96
CA GLN A 173 -24.89 7.68 9.12
C GLN A 173 -23.87 6.56 9.28
N LEU A 174 -22.75 6.64 8.56
CA LEU A 174 -21.67 5.68 8.70
C LEU A 174 -20.98 5.84 10.05
N LEU A 175 -20.58 7.04 10.45
CA LEU A 175 -19.91 7.27 11.73
C LEU A 175 -20.78 6.81 12.92
N GLU A 176 -22.09 7.06 12.88
CA GLU A 176 -23.03 6.58 13.90
C GLU A 176 -23.10 5.05 13.96
N ARG A 177 -22.99 4.35 12.82
CA ARG A 177 -22.96 2.87 12.78
C ARG A 177 -21.72 2.30 13.48
N TYR A 178 -20.60 3.02 13.42
CA TYR A 178 -19.34 2.65 14.07
C TYR A 178 -19.10 3.41 15.39
N ASN A 179 -20.16 4.01 15.94
CA ASN A 179 -20.10 4.70 17.23
C ASN A 179 -20.38 3.73 18.38
N ASP A 180 -19.51 2.73 18.52
CA ASP A 180 -19.64 1.70 19.54
C ASP A 180 -19.54 2.29 20.96
N ILE A 181 -20.21 1.62 21.89
CA ILE A 181 -20.17 1.95 23.32
C ILE A 181 -19.41 0.85 24.03
N TYR A 182 -18.38 1.21 24.78
CA TYR A 182 -17.60 0.28 25.59
C TYR A 182 -17.41 0.82 27.01
N GLN A 183 -17.01 -0.08 27.91
CA GLN A 183 -16.80 0.23 29.32
C GLN A 183 -15.33 0.55 29.57
N GLU A 184 -15.09 1.71 30.17
CA GLU A 184 -13.79 2.13 30.64
C GLU A 184 -13.77 2.19 32.16
N THR A 185 -12.59 1.95 32.74
CA THR A 185 -12.39 2.06 34.19
C THR A 185 -11.45 3.22 34.47
N SER A 186 -11.91 4.20 35.25
CA SER A 186 -11.07 5.33 35.65
C SER A 186 -9.90 4.88 36.53
N GLU A 187 -8.92 5.77 36.72
CA GLU A 187 -7.80 5.60 37.67
C GLU A 187 -8.26 5.33 39.11
N THR A 188 -9.48 5.76 39.44
CA THR A 188 -10.12 5.54 40.75
C THR A 188 -10.94 4.25 40.83
N GLY A 189 -10.93 3.42 39.78
CA GLY A 189 -11.65 2.15 39.72
C GLY A 189 -13.14 2.27 39.36
N TRP A 190 -13.60 3.44 38.91
CA TRP A 190 -15.00 3.65 38.53
C TRP A 190 -15.23 3.26 37.08
N CYS A 191 -16.13 2.32 36.84
CA CYS A 191 -16.53 1.92 35.50
C CYS A 191 -17.57 2.89 34.92
N TYR A 192 -17.36 3.38 33.70
CA TYR A 192 -18.31 4.21 32.97
C TYR A 192 -18.38 3.79 31.50
N ASN A 193 -19.51 4.05 30.86
CA ASN A 193 -19.67 3.84 29.43
C ASN A 193 -19.11 5.05 28.68
N ILE A 194 -18.34 4.80 27.62
CA ILE A 194 -17.87 5.83 26.70
C ILE A 194 -18.13 5.37 25.27
N SER A 195 -18.51 6.30 24.40
CA SER A 195 -18.65 6.00 22.98
C SER A 195 -17.38 6.32 22.21
N THR A 196 -17.21 5.69 21.04
CA THR A 196 -16.16 6.07 20.09
C THR A 196 -16.18 7.57 19.80
N SER A 197 -17.35 8.18 19.65
CA SER A 197 -17.46 9.62 19.41
C SER A 197 -16.90 10.43 20.58
N ASP A 198 -17.15 10.04 21.83
CA ASP A 198 -16.64 10.77 23.00
C ASP A 198 -15.11 10.77 23.04
N GLU A 199 -14.48 9.64 22.74
CA GLU A 199 -13.03 9.52 22.61
C GLU A 199 -12.49 10.30 21.40
N VAL A 200 -13.16 10.27 20.26
CA VAL A 200 -12.80 11.08 19.09
C VAL A 200 -12.83 12.58 19.42
N PHE A 201 -13.88 13.06 20.09
CA PHE A 201 -13.97 14.46 20.50
C PHE A 201 -12.89 14.83 21.54
N LYS A 202 -12.50 13.90 22.41
CA LYS A 202 -11.41 14.06 23.38
C LYS A 202 -10.06 14.19 22.68
N ASP A 203 -9.80 13.37 21.67
CA ASP A 203 -8.59 13.44 20.85
C ASP A 203 -8.53 14.71 20.01
N MET A 204 -9.63 15.11 19.36
CA MET A 204 -9.70 16.37 18.61
C MET A 204 -9.31 17.58 19.47
N ARG A 205 -9.73 17.60 20.74
CA ARG A 205 -9.44 18.70 21.67
C ARG A 205 -7.96 18.90 21.98
N GLN A 206 -7.12 17.90 21.69
CA GLN A 206 -5.67 18.04 21.77
C GLN A 206 -5.11 18.99 20.69
N PHE A 207 -5.83 19.17 19.58
CA PHE A 207 -5.42 20.01 18.44
C PHE A 207 -6.23 21.30 18.34
N TYR A 208 -7.55 21.21 18.48
CA TYR A 208 -8.44 22.36 18.39
C TYR A 208 -9.77 22.10 19.09
N THR A 209 -10.52 23.15 19.42
CA THR A 209 -11.88 22.99 19.98
C THR A 209 -12.90 22.68 18.89
N PRO A 210 -13.60 21.53 18.94
CA PRO A 210 -14.64 21.19 17.97
C PRO A 210 -15.80 22.20 18.01
N LYS A 211 -16.18 22.70 16.84
CA LYS A 211 -17.18 23.75 16.68
C LYS A 211 -18.01 23.52 15.42
N TYR A 212 -19.22 24.07 15.40
CA TYR A 212 -20.11 24.08 14.24
C TYR A 212 -20.78 25.44 14.07
N PHE A 213 -21.30 25.70 12.87
CA PHE A 213 -22.14 26.86 12.60
C PHE A 213 -23.58 26.58 13.03
N ASN A 214 -24.05 27.27 14.06
CA ASN A 214 -25.44 27.17 14.50
C ASN A 214 -26.40 27.85 13.49
N LYS A 215 -27.71 27.81 13.78
CA LYS A 215 -28.74 28.44 12.94
C LYS A 215 -28.53 29.95 12.73
N GLN A 216 -27.87 30.62 13.67
CA GLN A 216 -27.51 32.03 13.63
C GLN A 216 -26.17 32.29 12.92
N LYS A 217 -25.58 31.27 12.27
CA LYS A 217 -24.26 31.31 11.61
C LYS A 217 -23.10 31.67 12.55
N GLN A 218 -23.26 31.43 13.85
CA GLN A 218 -22.21 31.62 14.84
C GLN A 218 -21.42 30.32 15.00
N TYR A 219 -20.11 30.43 15.16
CA TYR A 219 -19.22 29.29 15.32
C TYR A 219 -19.07 28.91 16.79
N VAL A 220 -19.87 27.94 17.24
CA VAL A 220 -20.03 27.58 18.67
C VAL A 220 -19.49 26.18 18.95
N LYS A 221 -19.07 25.93 20.20
CA LYS A 221 -18.54 24.62 20.64
C LYS A 221 -19.63 23.55 20.56
N THR A 222 -19.25 22.32 20.26
CA THR A 222 -20.16 21.16 20.25
C THR A 222 -19.45 19.87 20.64
N ASN A 223 -20.20 18.95 21.24
CA ASN A 223 -19.85 17.54 21.40
C ASN A 223 -20.82 16.62 20.63
N SER A 224 -21.77 17.20 19.88
CA SER A 224 -22.73 16.46 19.07
C SER A 224 -22.06 16.08 17.76
N LEU A 225 -21.88 14.76 17.54
CA LEU A 225 -21.36 14.23 16.28
C LEU A 225 -22.20 14.71 15.11
N GLN A 226 -23.52 14.70 15.26
CA GLN A 226 -24.46 15.18 14.26
C GLN A 226 -24.17 16.64 13.87
N ASP A 227 -24.19 17.57 14.84
CA ASP A 227 -23.99 19.00 14.56
C ASP A 227 -22.62 19.27 13.95
N PHE A 228 -21.61 18.56 14.44
CA PHE A 228 -20.25 18.65 13.92
C PHE A 228 -20.17 18.20 12.46
N ILE A 229 -20.70 17.04 12.10
CA ILE A 229 -20.62 16.53 10.72
C ILE A 229 -21.49 17.35 9.75
N TYR A 230 -22.67 17.83 10.16
CA TYR A 230 -23.53 18.61 9.25
C TYR A 230 -23.06 20.05 9.03
N SER A 231 -22.44 20.66 10.04
CA SER A 231 -22.32 22.13 10.07
C SER A 231 -20.95 22.65 10.51
N SER A 232 -19.92 21.80 10.59
CA SER A 232 -18.53 22.25 10.73
C SER A 232 -17.84 22.50 9.38
N SER A 233 -16.61 23.04 9.45
CA SER A 233 -15.69 23.11 8.31
C SER A 233 -15.56 21.76 7.60
N PRO A 234 -15.54 21.71 6.26
CA PRO A 234 -15.36 20.45 5.55
C PRO A 234 -14.06 19.73 5.94
N TYR A 235 -13.01 20.47 6.29
CA TYR A 235 -11.75 19.89 6.78
C TYR A 235 -11.91 19.19 8.15
N CYS A 236 -12.75 19.73 9.04
CA CYS A 236 -13.04 19.10 10.33
C CYS A 236 -13.86 17.82 10.19
N VAL A 237 -14.68 17.71 9.14
CA VAL A 237 -15.37 16.44 8.82
C VAL A 237 -14.37 15.38 8.38
N ILE A 238 -13.34 15.76 7.62
CA ILE A 238 -12.25 14.85 7.26
C ILE A 238 -11.48 14.40 8.51
N ASP A 239 -11.17 15.32 9.43
CA ASP A 239 -10.54 14.95 10.70
C ASP A 239 -11.39 13.94 11.48
N ALA A 240 -12.72 14.10 11.50
CA ALA A 240 -13.61 13.12 12.15
C ALA A 240 -13.46 11.72 11.55
N ILE A 241 -13.36 11.63 10.22
CA ILE A 241 -13.16 10.35 9.53
C ILE A 241 -11.82 9.72 9.96
N GLU A 242 -10.72 10.48 9.94
CA GLU A 242 -9.39 9.99 10.34
C GLU A 242 -9.37 9.54 11.81
N PHE A 243 -9.98 10.31 12.71
CA PHE A 243 -10.07 9.93 14.13
C PHE A 243 -10.96 8.70 14.36
N PHE A 244 -12.09 8.57 13.66
CA PHE A 244 -12.92 7.37 13.78
C PHE A 244 -12.19 6.11 13.30
N GLU A 245 -11.38 6.20 12.25
CA GLU A 245 -10.58 5.08 11.75
C GLU A 245 -9.62 4.54 12.83
N LYS A 246 -9.03 5.41 13.66
CA LYS A 246 -8.17 5.00 14.79
C LYS A 246 -8.84 3.97 15.71
N TYR A 247 -10.14 4.11 15.95
CA TYR A 247 -10.92 3.22 16.83
C TYR A 247 -11.59 2.05 16.09
N ASN A 248 -11.54 2.03 14.76
CA ASN A 248 -12.28 1.08 13.92
C ASN A 248 -11.39 0.29 12.93
N ARG A 249 -10.06 0.30 13.13
CA ARG A 249 -9.07 -0.32 12.23
C ARG A 249 -9.29 -1.80 11.93
N SER A 250 -9.88 -2.55 12.86
CA SER A 250 -10.13 -4.00 12.70
C SER A 250 -11.36 -4.32 11.85
N ASN A 251 -12.14 -3.30 11.48
CA ASN A 251 -13.44 -3.47 10.84
C ASN A 251 -13.37 -3.00 9.38
N ASP A 252 -14.50 -3.04 8.67
CA ASP A 252 -14.60 -2.59 7.28
C ASP A 252 -14.83 -1.08 7.12
N PHE A 253 -14.51 -0.28 8.16
CA PHE A 253 -14.73 1.18 8.18
C PHE A 253 -14.01 1.89 7.03
N GLU A 254 -12.70 1.64 6.86
CA GLU A 254 -11.91 2.22 5.77
C GLU A 254 -12.56 1.94 4.40
N THR A 255 -13.05 0.72 4.20
CA THR A 255 -13.69 0.31 2.95
C THR A 255 -14.98 1.09 2.72
N GLN A 256 -15.88 1.15 3.71
CA GLN A 256 -17.16 1.85 3.58
C GLN A 256 -17.00 3.37 3.43
N ILE A 257 -16.03 3.98 4.12
CA ILE A 257 -15.68 5.40 3.91
C ILE A 257 -15.21 5.63 2.48
N ASN A 258 -14.30 4.80 1.98
CA ASN A 258 -13.78 4.94 0.63
C ASN A 258 -14.86 4.77 -0.45
N GLU A 259 -15.88 3.94 -0.21
CA GLU A 259 -17.06 3.86 -1.07
C GLU A 259 -17.87 5.16 -1.07
N ILE A 260 -18.13 5.76 0.11
CA ILE A 260 -18.81 7.06 0.21
C ILE A 260 -18.01 8.16 -0.51
N LEU A 261 -16.69 8.19 -0.33
CA LEU A 261 -15.83 9.18 -0.96
C LEU A 261 -15.90 9.08 -2.49
N LYS A 262 -15.82 7.86 -3.02
CA LYS A 262 -15.93 7.57 -4.45
C LYS A 262 -17.30 7.91 -5.02
N LEU A 263 -18.38 7.54 -4.33
CA LEU A 263 -19.76 7.83 -4.74
C LEU A 263 -20.06 9.33 -4.83
N ASN A 264 -19.37 10.14 -4.05
CA ASN A 264 -19.52 11.59 -4.05
C ASN A 264 -18.44 12.32 -4.86
N GLU A 265 -17.66 11.59 -5.67
CA GLU A 265 -16.62 12.12 -6.56
C GLU A 265 -15.55 12.93 -5.82
N PHE A 266 -15.29 12.59 -4.55
CA PHE A 266 -14.16 13.18 -3.85
C PHE A 266 -12.87 12.54 -4.34
N ALA A 267 -11.92 13.38 -4.76
CA ALA A 267 -10.55 12.99 -5.06
C ALA A 267 -9.75 12.68 -3.79
N LEU A 268 -10.34 11.91 -2.87
CA LEU A 268 -9.80 11.61 -1.56
C LEU A 268 -9.93 10.11 -1.30
N LYS A 269 -8.96 9.54 -0.58
CA LYS A 269 -8.99 8.16 -0.12
C LYS A 269 -8.48 8.10 1.32
N LEU A 270 -9.19 7.37 2.19
CA LEU A 270 -8.69 6.97 3.49
C LEU A 270 -7.75 5.77 3.28
N ASP A 271 -6.50 5.90 3.69
CA ASP A 271 -5.48 4.85 3.61
C ASP A 271 -4.65 4.92 4.89
N ASN A 272 -4.59 3.82 5.64
CA ASN A 272 -3.81 3.70 6.87
C ASN A 272 -4.10 4.82 7.90
N GLY A 273 -5.38 5.14 8.12
CA GLY A 273 -5.79 6.15 9.09
C GLY A 273 -5.68 7.61 8.64
N LYS A 274 -5.22 7.88 7.41
CA LYS A 274 -5.10 9.25 6.88
C LYS A 274 -5.83 9.43 5.57
N ILE A 275 -6.37 10.62 5.36
CA ILE A 275 -7.03 11.02 4.12
C ILE A 275 -5.99 11.62 3.17
N LEU A 276 -5.78 10.94 2.05
CA LEU A 276 -4.84 11.31 0.99
C LEU A 276 -5.62 11.81 -0.23
N ASN A 277 -5.05 12.77 -0.97
CA ASN A 277 -5.63 13.22 -2.23
C ASN A 277 -5.24 12.27 -3.36
N THR A 278 -6.22 11.70 -4.06
CA THR A 278 -6.01 10.73 -5.13
C THR A 278 -5.43 11.35 -6.41
N LEU A 279 -5.48 12.68 -6.53
CA LEU A 279 -4.88 13.44 -7.63
C LEU A 279 -3.46 13.91 -7.32
N ASP A 280 -3.14 14.10 -6.03
CA ASP A 280 -1.85 14.64 -5.60
C ASP A 280 -0.84 13.58 -5.19
N SER A 281 -1.22 12.30 -5.10
CA SER A 281 -0.24 11.23 -4.92
C SER A 281 0.32 10.90 -6.31
N PRO A 282 1.51 11.41 -6.67
CA PRO A 282 2.05 11.15 -8.00
C PRO A 282 2.43 9.67 -8.17
N ILE A 283 2.46 8.90 -7.07
CA ILE A 283 2.66 7.45 -7.03
C ILE A 283 1.34 6.77 -6.65
N LYS A 284 0.64 6.19 -7.62
CA LYS A 284 -0.57 5.39 -7.35
C LYS A 284 -0.20 4.10 -6.60
N ASN A 285 -1.02 3.63 -5.66
CA ASN A 285 -0.84 2.31 -5.01
C ASN A 285 -0.64 1.17 -6.02
N THR A 286 -1.25 1.28 -7.21
CA THR A 286 -1.07 0.34 -8.32
C THR A 286 0.38 0.30 -8.84
N MET A 287 1.07 1.45 -8.84
CA MET A 287 2.49 1.54 -9.19
C MET A 287 3.36 0.85 -8.14
N LEU A 288 3.10 1.05 -6.85
CA LEU A 288 3.81 0.34 -5.79
C LEU A 288 3.60 -1.18 -5.86
N ALA A 289 2.43 -1.63 -6.30
CA ALA A 289 2.15 -3.05 -6.50
C ALA A 289 2.99 -3.68 -7.63
N SER A 290 3.29 -2.90 -8.68
CA SER A 290 4.12 -3.37 -9.81
C SER A 290 5.62 -3.43 -9.53
N ILE A 291 6.11 -2.80 -8.46
CA ILE A 291 7.52 -2.89 -8.08
C ILE A 291 7.72 -4.17 -7.27
N GLN A 292 8.47 -5.12 -7.84
CA GLN A 292 8.84 -6.35 -7.13
C GLN A 292 10.08 -6.11 -6.26
N GLU A 293 11.13 -5.48 -6.82
CA GLU A 293 12.40 -5.28 -6.11
C GLU A 293 12.24 -4.43 -4.85
N ALA A 294 12.61 -5.01 -3.71
CA ALA A 294 12.27 -4.45 -2.42
C ALA A 294 12.92 -3.09 -2.15
N GLY A 295 14.22 -2.95 -2.37
CA GLY A 295 14.89 -1.68 -2.06
C GLY A 295 14.42 -0.53 -2.97
N LEU A 296 14.06 -0.79 -4.22
CA LEU A 296 13.48 0.20 -5.12
C LEU A 296 12.11 0.64 -4.62
N LYS A 297 11.29 -0.31 -4.19
CA LYS A 297 9.97 -0.05 -3.61
C LYS A 297 10.10 0.77 -2.33
N GLU A 298 11.03 0.40 -1.46
CA GLU A 298 11.30 1.09 -0.21
C GLU A 298 11.67 2.56 -0.43
N LEU A 299 12.66 2.81 -1.30
CA LEU A 299 13.08 4.16 -1.67
C LEU A 299 11.93 4.99 -2.28
N PHE A 300 11.08 4.35 -3.08
CA PHE A 300 9.88 4.99 -3.64
C PHE A 300 8.87 5.40 -2.57
N GLN A 301 8.62 4.53 -1.61
CA GLN A 301 7.69 4.80 -0.52
C GLN A 301 8.21 5.91 0.40
N GLU A 302 9.49 5.86 0.79
CA GLU A 302 10.13 6.93 1.56
C GLU A 302 10.04 8.27 0.81
N ALA A 303 10.39 8.29 -0.47
CA ALA A 303 10.32 9.49 -1.30
C ALA A 303 8.92 10.09 -1.33
N ASN A 304 7.88 9.25 -1.43
CA ASN A 304 6.48 9.70 -1.39
C ASN A 304 6.09 10.26 -0.02
N THR A 305 6.42 9.54 1.06
CA THR A 305 6.13 9.99 2.44
C THR A 305 6.76 11.35 2.72
N TYR A 306 8.02 11.56 2.36
CA TYR A 306 8.68 12.86 2.55
C TYR A 306 8.10 13.95 1.66
N TYR A 307 7.65 13.62 0.45
CA TYR A 307 7.00 14.57 -0.45
C TYR A 307 5.66 15.05 0.13
N GLU A 308 4.85 14.11 0.63
CA GLU A 308 3.56 14.39 1.28
C GLU A 308 3.72 15.15 2.61
N ASP A 309 4.77 14.87 3.37
CA ASP A 309 5.14 15.60 4.59
C ASP A 309 5.70 17.01 4.29
N GLY A 310 5.84 17.39 3.01
CA GLY A 310 6.37 18.69 2.56
C GLY A 310 7.89 18.82 2.69
N ASN A 311 8.58 17.73 3.00
CA ASN A 311 10.04 17.66 3.11
C ASN A 311 10.67 17.37 1.74
N LEU A 312 10.51 18.32 0.82
CA LEU A 312 10.85 18.16 -0.61
C LEU A 312 12.32 17.82 -0.85
N LYS A 313 13.23 18.29 0.00
CA LYS A 313 14.66 18.01 -0.12
C LYS A 313 14.96 16.52 0.04
N ILE A 314 14.49 15.93 1.14
CA ILE A 314 14.67 14.50 1.41
C ILE A 314 13.88 13.67 0.39
N ALA A 315 12.69 14.14 -0.01
CA ALA A 315 11.90 13.47 -1.05
C ALA A 315 12.67 13.33 -2.37
N VAL A 316 13.32 14.41 -2.84
CA VAL A 316 14.12 14.39 -4.07
C VAL A 316 15.35 13.51 -3.91
N GLU A 317 16.03 13.54 -2.76
CA GLU A 317 17.17 12.67 -2.47
C GLU A 317 16.79 11.18 -2.60
N LYS A 318 15.73 10.76 -1.90
CA LYS A 318 15.23 9.38 -1.93
C LYS A 318 14.77 8.94 -3.31
N LEU A 319 14.10 9.84 -4.04
CA LEU A 319 13.68 9.55 -5.41
C LEU A 319 14.88 9.40 -6.37
N TRP A 320 15.95 10.17 -6.17
CA TRP A 320 17.18 10.02 -6.96
C TRP A 320 17.94 8.74 -6.62
N ASP A 321 17.92 8.32 -5.36
CA ASP A 321 18.47 7.02 -4.98
C ASP A 321 17.65 5.87 -5.60
N ALA A 322 16.31 6.01 -5.66
CA ALA A 322 15.47 5.09 -6.42
C ALA A 322 15.82 5.07 -7.92
N PHE A 323 16.08 6.23 -8.53
CA PHE A 323 16.55 6.32 -9.91
C PHE A 323 17.89 5.60 -10.12
N GLU A 324 18.85 5.78 -9.19
CA GLU A 324 20.12 5.05 -9.27
C GLU A 324 19.95 3.54 -9.12
N ARG A 325 19.04 3.09 -8.24
CA ARG A 325 18.74 1.68 -8.04
C ARG A 325 18.03 1.07 -9.26
N LEU A 326 17.09 1.78 -9.85
CA LEU A 326 16.41 1.40 -11.11
C LEU A 326 17.42 1.12 -12.23
N LYS A 327 18.46 1.97 -12.37
CA LYS A 327 19.51 1.77 -13.39
C LYS A 327 20.28 0.45 -13.23
N SER A 328 20.19 -0.20 -12.07
CA SER A 328 20.82 -1.48 -11.77
C SER A 328 19.80 -2.58 -11.45
N TYR A 329 18.54 -2.43 -11.87
CA TYR A 329 17.45 -3.37 -11.61
C TYR A 329 17.77 -4.81 -12.02
N TYR A 330 18.48 -5.02 -13.14
CA TYR A 330 18.83 -6.36 -13.64
C TYR A 330 20.21 -6.88 -13.14
N SER A 331 20.79 -6.25 -12.12
CA SER A 331 22.05 -6.69 -11.49
C SER A 331 21.82 -7.92 -10.59
N PRO A 332 22.78 -8.87 -10.48
CA PRO A 332 24.11 -8.89 -11.11
C PRO A 332 24.12 -9.50 -12.53
N THR A 333 22.98 -9.98 -13.03
CA THR A 333 22.88 -10.64 -14.34
C THR A 333 23.31 -9.72 -15.49
N LEU A 334 22.97 -8.42 -15.39
CA LEU A 334 23.39 -7.38 -16.31
C LEU A 334 24.19 -6.30 -15.58
N ASP A 335 25.25 -5.80 -16.21
CA ASP A 335 25.92 -4.58 -15.76
C ASP A 335 24.98 -3.36 -15.89
N LYS A 336 25.30 -2.27 -15.17
CA LYS A 336 24.47 -1.06 -15.12
C LYS A 336 24.13 -0.51 -16.52
N LYS A 337 25.07 -0.53 -17.46
CA LYS A 337 24.83 0.00 -18.81
C LYS A 337 23.82 -0.87 -19.56
N LYS A 338 24.03 -2.19 -19.56
CA LYS A 338 23.11 -3.15 -20.18
C LYS A 338 21.73 -3.17 -19.52
N SER A 339 21.68 -2.96 -18.20
CA SER A 339 20.42 -2.84 -17.47
C SER A 339 19.62 -1.62 -17.96
N ILE A 340 20.26 -0.46 -18.08
CA ILE A 340 19.64 0.75 -18.65
C ILE A 340 19.18 0.51 -20.08
N ASP A 341 20.04 -0.06 -20.93
CA ASP A 341 19.72 -0.33 -22.34
C ASP A 341 18.50 -1.26 -22.46
N ARG A 342 18.40 -2.28 -21.60
CA ARG A 342 17.22 -3.18 -21.56
C ARG A 342 15.95 -2.42 -21.18
N ILE A 343 15.97 -1.67 -20.07
CA ILE A 343 14.82 -0.87 -19.61
C ILE A 343 14.33 0.07 -20.72
N ILE A 344 15.24 0.76 -21.41
CA ILE A 344 14.92 1.67 -22.51
C ILE A 344 14.33 0.92 -23.71
N CYS A 345 14.89 -0.24 -24.08
CA CYS A 345 14.35 -1.07 -25.16
C CYS A 345 12.91 -1.53 -24.85
N ASP A 346 12.65 -1.92 -23.61
CA ASP A 346 11.32 -2.35 -23.15
C ASP A 346 10.33 -1.17 -23.17
N MET A 347 10.70 -0.03 -22.59
CA MET A 347 9.89 1.21 -22.58
C MET A 347 9.58 1.74 -23.98
N SER A 348 10.52 1.63 -24.91
CA SER A 348 10.38 2.12 -26.28
C SER A 348 9.63 1.16 -27.20
N GLY A 349 9.40 -0.09 -26.77
CA GLY A 349 8.92 -1.16 -27.65
C GLY A 349 9.84 -1.37 -28.85
N ASN A 350 11.15 -1.16 -28.68
CA ASN A 350 12.19 -1.18 -29.71
C ASN A 350 11.98 -0.21 -30.89
N LYS A 351 11.25 0.90 -30.69
CA LYS A 351 11.05 1.93 -31.72
C LYS A 351 12.06 3.07 -31.56
N ALA A 352 12.83 3.34 -32.62
CA ALA A 352 13.92 4.32 -32.60
C ALA A 352 13.55 5.70 -32.02
N PRO A 353 12.42 6.36 -32.40
CA PRO A 353 12.09 7.67 -31.85
C PRO A 353 11.89 7.68 -30.34
N TYR A 354 11.32 6.61 -29.77
CA TYR A 354 11.11 6.50 -28.32
C TYR A 354 12.38 6.07 -27.60
N LYS A 355 13.24 5.28 -28.25
CA LYS A 355 14.54 4.90 -27.71
C LYS A 355 15.42 6.13 -27.52
N GLU A 356 15.55 6.96 -28.55
CA GLU A 356 16.31 8.23 -28.48
C GLU A 356 15.78 9.16 -27.38
N LEU A 357 14.44 9.31 -27.29
CA LEU A 357 13.79 10.12 -26.27
C LEU A 357 14.14 9.66 -24.84
N PHE A 358 14.02 8.35 -24.56
CA PHE A 358 14.29 7.83 -23.23
C PHE A 358 15.79 7.80 -22.92
N GLU A 359 16.66 7.53 -23.89
CA GLU A 359 18.12 7.65 -23.73
C GLU A 359 18.52 9.08 -23.32
N GLU A 360 17.95 10.08 -23.97
CA GLU A 360 18.19 11.48 -23.63
C GLU A 360 17.71 11.81 -22.22
N GLU A 361 16.53 11.37 -21.82
CA GLU A 361 15.99 11.66 -20.49
C GLU A 361 16.78 10.96 -19.36
N PHE A 362 17.17 9.69 -19.54
CA PHE A 362 18.04 8.98 -18.59
C PHE A 362 19.40 9.68 -18.43
N ARG A 363 19.97 10.16 -19.54
CA ARG A 363 21.23 10.92 -19.53
C ARG A 363 21.05 12.26 -18.82
N GLU A 364 19.99 13.01 -19.12
CA GLU A 364 19.75 14.33 -18.55
C GLU A 364 19.49 14.26 -17.04
N LEU A 365 18.69 13.30 -16.56
CA LEU A 365 18.49 13.10 -15.12
C LEU A 365 19.78 12.65 -14.42
N THR A 366 20.64 11.87 -15.08
CA THR A 366 21.96 11.53 -14.55
C THR A 366 22.85 12.78 -14.43
N THR A 367 22.82 13.66 -15.44
CA THR A 367 23.54 14.94 -15.43
C THR A 367 23.03 15.87 -14.31
N ILE A 368 21.72 15.98 -14.13
CA ILE A 368 21.10 16.76 -13.05
C ILE A 368 21.57 16.25 -11.68
N GLY A 369 21.51 14.93 -11.46
CA GLY A 369 21.98 14.31 -10.21
C GLY A 369 23.47 14.53 -9.92
N ASN A 370 24.29 14.68 -10.96
CA ASN A 370 25.72 14.93 -10.84
C ASN A 370 26.07 16.41 -10.63
N ASN A 371 25.21 17.34 -11.06
CA ASN A 371 25.51 18.78 -11.06
C ASN A 371 24.83 19.55 -9.94
N PHE A 372 23.66 19.10 -9.47
CA PHE A 372 22.92 19.72 -8.36
C PHE A 372 23.14 18.96 -7.06
N ARG A 373 23.14 19.68 -5.93
CA ARG A 373 23.31 19.12 -4.59
C ARG A 373 22.03 18.43 -4.11
N ILE A 374 21.68 17.35 -4.79
CA ILE A 374 20.57 16.47 -4.43
C ILE A 374 20.94 15.61 -3.22
N ARG A 375 22.17 15.11 -3.15
CA ARG A 375 22.70 14.43 -1.95
C ARG A 375 23.41 15.42 -1.05
N HIS A 376 23.12 15.36 0.25
CA HIS A 376 23.58 16.37 1.22
C HIS A 376 25.10 16.49 1.37
N HIS A 377 25.86 15.44 1.05
CA HIS A 377 27.30 15.35 1.30
C HIS A 377 28.18 15.89 0.16
N GLU A 378 27.59 16.42 -0.92
CA GLU A 378 28.34 16.82 -2.12
C GLU A 378 28.59 18.34 -2.15
N MET A 379 29.72 18.80 -1.60
CA MET A 379 30.01 20.24 -1.41
C MET A 379 30.45 21.00 -2.69
N THR A 380 30.62 20.31 -3.82
CA THR A 380 31.08 20.89 -5.10
C THR A 380 29.96 21.16 -6.11
N LYS A 381 28.70 20.87 -5.74
CA LYS A 381 27.54 20.93 -6.64
C LYS A 381 26.72 22.20 -6.43
N THR A 382 25.91 22.57 -7.43
CA THR A 382 25.00 23.72 -7.36
C THR A 382 23.93 23.49 -6.30
N ASP A 383 23.85 24.38 -5.32
CA ASP A 383 22.83 24.33 -4.26
C ASP A 383 21.43 24.60 -4.84
N ILE A 384 20.43 23.91 -4.27
CA ILE A 384 19.01 24.11 -4.58
C ILE A 384 18.37 24.84 -3.40
N GLU A 385 18.07 26.12 -3.57
CA GLU A 385 17.55 26.99 -2.50
C GLU A 385 16.01 27.10 -2.50
N ASP A 386 15.39 26.97 -3.68
CA ASP A 386 13.94 27.14 -3.85
C ASP A 386 13.21 25.79 -3.81
N ASN A 387 12.25 25.66 -2.89
CA ASN A 387 11.36 24.50 -2.80
C ASN A 387 10.62 24.18 -4.10
N ARG A 388 10.33 25.18 -4.95
CA ARG A 388 9.72 24.97 -6.27
C ARG A 388 10.65 24.23 -7.24
N HIS A 389 11.96 24.36 -7.08
CA HIS A 389 12.93 23.60 -7.87
C HIS A 389 13.02 22.14 -7.40
N TYR A 390 12.97 21.90 -6.08
CA TYR A 390 12.84 20.53 -5.57
C TYR A 390 11.55 19.86 -6.09
N ASP A 391 10.42 20.57 -6.07
CA ASP A 391 9.16 20.08 -6.63
C ASP A 391 9.27 19.71 -8.12
N TYR A 392 9.93 20.56 -8.92
CA TYR A 392 10.19 20.29 -10.33
C TYR A 392 11.07 19.05 -10.54
N PHE A 393 12.20 18.94 -9.83
CA PHE A 393 13.09 17.78 -9.94
C PHE A 393 12.42 16.49 -9.52
N TYR A 394 11.64 16.54 -8.43
CA TYR A 394 10.85 15.40 -7.97
C TYR A 394 9.90 14.92 -9.08
N LYS A 395 9.05 15.82 -9.60
CA LYS A 395 8.06 15.48 -10.64
C LYS A 395 8.70 14.97 -11.93
N ARG A 396 9.81 15.58 -12.37
CA ARG A 396 10.51 15.18 -13.60
C ARG A 396 11.09 13.76 -13.47
N CYS A 397 11.83 13.50 -12.39
CA CYS A 397 12.42 12.20 -12.13
C CYS A 397 11.34 11.12 -11.95
N LEU A 398 10.29 11.45 -11.20
CA LEU A 398 9.18 10.56 -10.94
C LEU A 398 8.46 10.17 -12.22
N SER A 399 8.29 11.10 -13.16
CA SER A 399 7.66 10.82 -14.46
C SER A 399 8.40 9.71 -15.22
N LEU A 400 9.74 9.75 -15.28
CA LEU A 400 10.51 8.72 -15.95
C LEU A 400 10.41 7.38 -15.24
N ILE A 401 10.64 7.36 -13.92
CA ILE A 401 10.64 6.09 -13.15
C ILE A 401 9.26 5.43 -13.16
N SER A 402 8.18 6.23 -13.09
CA SER A 402 6.80 5.74 -13.15
C SER A 402 6.47 5.04 -14.45
N VAL A 403 7.02 5.50 -15.57
CA VAL A 403 6.88 4.81 -16.85
C VAL A 403 7.76 3.57 -16.85
N ALA A 404 9.03 3.68 -16.46
CA ALA A 404 9.98 2.56 -16.46
C ALA A 404 9.46 1.33 -15.70
N ILE A 405 8.91 1.54 -14.49
CA ILE A 405 8.36 0.48 -13.64
C ILE A 405 7.25 -0.33 -14.33
N GLN A 406 6.43 0.29 -15.18
CA GLN A 406 5.37 -0.40 -15.91
C GLN A 406 5.90 -1.39 -16.96
N TYR A 407 7.16 -1.23 -17.39
CA TYR A 407 7.83 -2.05 -18.38
C TYR A 407 8.90 -2.98 -17.77
N LEU A 408 9.11 -2.93 -16.45
CA LEU A 408 9.97 -3.92 -15.79
C LEU A 408 9.27 -5.28 -15.87
N ASP A 409 10.02 -6.31 -16.28
CA ASP A 409 9.47 -7.64 -16.51
C ASP A 409 8.79 -8.19 -15.24
N ASN A 410 7.45 -8.18 -15.25
CA ASN A 410 6.62 -8.71 -14.17
C ASN A 410 6.48 -10.25 -14.22
N GLY A 411 7.52 -10.97 -14.64
CA GLY A 411 7.48 -12.43 -14.80
C GLY A 411 6.40 -12.93 -15.78
N LYS A 412 5.77 -12.03 -16.55
CA LYS A 412 4.83 -12.38 -17.62
C LYS A 412 5.49 -11.95 -18.92
N GLY A 413 5.82 -12.93 -19.76
CA GLY A 413 6.20 -12.68 -21.14
C GLY A 413 5.21 -11.73 -21.83
N PRO A 414 5.62 -11.10 -22.94
CA PRO A 414 5.01 -9.89 -23.48
C PRO A 414 3.48 -10.01 -23.52
N MET A 415 2.79 -9.12 -22.78
CA MET A 415 1.36 -8.93 -22.92
C MET A 415 1.08 -8.60 -24.39
N LYS A 416 0.58 -9.59 -25.13
CA LYS A 416 -0.14 -9.31 -26.36
C LYS A 416 -1.32 -8.44 -25.97
N SER A 417 -1.22 -7.14 -26.26
CA SER A 417 -2.33 -6.22 -26.22
C SER A 417 -3.49 -6.83 -27.01
N SER A 418 -4.53 -7.26 -26.30
CA SER A 418 -5.78 -7.69 -26.92
C SER A 418 -6.54 -6.45 -27.38
N ILE A 419 -6.07 -5.85 -28.47
CA ILE A 419 -6.92 -5.01 -29.32
C ILE A 419 -7.56 -5.99 -30.31
N LYS A 420 -8.67 -6.61 -29.90
CA LYS A 420 -9.56 -7.24 -30.88
C LYS A 420 -10.19 -6.11 -31.69
N SER A 421 -9.86 -6.09 -32.96
CA SER A 421 -10.49 -5.33 -34.03
C SER A 421 -12.01 -5.49 -33.98
N LEU A 422 -12.71 -4.41 -33.65
CA LEU A 422 -14.11 -4.20 -34.01
C LEU A 422 -14.15 -3.65 -35.44
N GLU A 423 -13.89 -4.52 -36.41
CA GLU A 423 -14.23 -4.25 -37.81
C GLU A 423 -14.73 -5.54 -38.43
N LYS A 424 -16.05 -5.73 -38.37
CA LYS A 424 -16.90 -6.20 -39.48
C LYS A 424 -18.33 -6.33 -38.98
N ASN A 425 -19.20 -5.49 -39.50
CA ASN A 425 -20.58 -5.79 -39.88
C ASN A 425 -21.03 -4.70 -40.86
N GLU A 426 -20.68 -4.88 -42.12
CA GLU A 426 -21.57 -4.67 -43.26
C GLU A 426 -21.67 -6.00 -44.01
#